data_AF-A0AAQ3LA84-F1
#
_entry.id   AF-A0AAQ3LA84-F1
#
_cell.length_a   1.000
_cell.length_b   1.000
_cell.length_c   1.000
_cell.angle_alpha   90.00
_cell.angle_beta   90.00
_cell.angle_gamma   90.00
#
_symmetry.space_group_name_H-M   'P 1'
#
loop_
_entity.id
_entity.type
_entity.pdbx_description
1 polymer ?
#
loop_
_entity_poly.entity_id
_entity_poly.type
_entity_poly.pdbx_seq_one_letter_code
_entity_poly.pdbx_strand_id
1 'polypeptide(L)'
;MTVESLEQLDSLNNLMAMAVGTDRDLVRQIKHAIEFTQENSGENISVMDSLTRCAERLLNLHLQGRARCGFQHCDFRDQHNDPLWIRSRFLEAMRGLSGCRDAVMLISGLKDLVCPPRNYWTKARQRDYIQVQQLIEQLAASYAPRRMNLRMIFL
;
A
#
# COMPACT_ATOMS: atom_id res chain seq x y z
N MET A 1 18.14 -17.89 6.44
CA MET A 1 17.45 -16.62 6.75
C MET A 1 17.91 -15.61 5.72
N THR A 2 17.15 -15.48 4.64
CA THR A 2 17.54 -14.74 3.44
C THR A 2 17.38 -13.25 3.66
N VAL A 3 18.32 -12.47 3.11
CA VAL A 3 18.40 -11.00 3.18
C VAL A 3 17.06 -10.32 2.82
N GLU A 4 16.26 -10.97 1.99
CA GLU A 4 14.93 -10.57 1.55
C GLU A 4 13.91 -10.38 2.71
N SER A 5 13.99 -11.20 3.76
CA SER A 5 13.09 -11.07 4.93
C SER A 5 13.39 -9.81 5.75
N LEU A 6 14.64 -9.34 5.73
CA LEU A 6 15.05 -8.14 6.46
C LEU A 6 14.57 -6.88 5.73
N GLU A 7 14.71 -6.83 4.41
CA GLU A 7 14.23 -5.72 3.58
C GLU A 7 12.70 -5.57 3.63
N GLN A 8 11.98 -6.69 3.67
CA GLN A 8 10.53 -6.72 3.91
C GLN A 8 10.17 -6.11 5.27
N LEU A 9 10.90 -6.50 6.32
CA LEU A 9 10.64 -6.00 7.67
C LEU A 9 10.90 -4.50 7.77
N ASP A 10 11.99 -4.02 7.17
CA ASP A 10 12.33 -2.59 7.15
C ASP A 10 11.33 -1.79 6.33
N SER A 11 10.88 -2.32 5.19
CA SER A 11 9.85 -1.69 4.36
C SER A 11 8.53 -1.57 5.14
N LEU A 12 8.12 -2.63 5.83
CA LEU A 12 6.88 -2.62 6.63
C LEU A 12 7.00 -1.74 7.88
N ASN A 13 8.17 -1.72 8.52
CA ASN A 13 8.45 -0.86 9.66
C ASN A 13 8.38 0.62 9.28
N ASN A 14 8.98 1.00 8.14
CA ASN A 14 8.89 2.36 7.60
C ASN A 14 7.45 2.71 7.21
N LEU A 15 6.73 1.76 6.60
CA LEU A 15 5.32 1.91 6.23
C LEU A 15 4.45 2.26 7.43
N MET A 16 4.66 1.56 8.56
CA MET A 16 3.88 1.76 9.78
C MET A 16 4.30 3.01 10.55
N ALA A 17 5.59 3.35 10.56
CA ALA A 17 6.06 4.64 11.09
C ALA A 17 5.36 5.82 10.39
N MET A 18 5.19 5.73 9.06
CA MET A 18 4.40 6.69 8.30
C MET A 18 2.91 6.63 8.66
N ALA A 19 2.33 5.44 8.78
CA ALA A 19 0.89 5.24 8.99
C ALA A 19 0.38 5.60 10.39
N VAL A 20 1.20 5.44 11.44
CA VAL A 20 0.73 5.42 12.83
C VAL A 20 1.47 6.41 13.73
N GLY A 21 2.64 6.88 13.35
CA GLY A 21 3.58 7.55 14.26
C GLY A 21 4.34 6.53 15.10
N THR A 22 5.57 6.88 15.50
CA THR A 22 6.55 6.00 16.15
C THR A 22 6.06 5.45 17.50
N ASP A 23 5.39 4.31 17.49
CA ASP A 23 5.10 3.50 18.67
C ASP A 23 5.97 2.23 18.67
N ARG A 24 6.84 2.08 19.67
CA ARG A 24 7.80 0.96 19.75
C ARG A 24 7.13 -0.37 20.11
N ASP A 25 6.00 -0.36 20.80
CA ASP A 25 5.28 -1.58 21.14
C ASP A 25 4.53 -2.14 19.93
N LEU A 26 4.11 -1.25 19.02
CA LEU A 26 3.57 -1.61 17.71
C LEU A 26 4.58 -2.39 16.88
N VAL A 27 5.84 -1.96 16.83
CA VAL A 27 6.92 -2.65 16.09
C VAL A 27 7.07 -4.09 16.55
N ARG A 28 6.94 -4.34 17.86
CA ARG A 28 7.03 -5.70 18.42
C ARG A 28 5.82 -6.56 18.07
N GLN A 29 4.61 -6.01 18.13
CA GLN A 29 3.37 -6.70 17.75
C GLN A 29 3.34 -7.03 16.25
N ILE A 30 3.86 -6.11 15.43
CA ILE A 30 3.99 -6.28 13.97
C ILE A 30 4.93 -7.43 13.64
N LYS A 31 6.12 -7.46 14.27
CA LYS A 31 7.10 -8.53 14.04
C LYS A 31 6.49 -9.91 14.30
N HIS A 32 5.75 -10.04 15.40
CA HIS A 32 5.03 -11.28 15.72
C HIS A 32 3.92 -11.63 14.72
N ALA A 33 3.17 -10.64 14.20
CA ALA A 33 2.15 -10.90 13.20
C ALA A 33 2.75 -11.35 11.85
N ILE A 34 3.91 -10.78 11.45
CA ILE A 34 4.64 -11.17 10.25
C ILE A 34 5.16 -12.61 10.38
N GLU A 35 5.85 -12.92 11.48
CA GLU A 35 6.35 -14.27 11.77
C GLU A 35 5.20 -15.29 11.73
N PHE A 36 4.06 -14.97 12.35
CA PHE A 36 2.85 -15.80 12.31
C PHE A 36 2.32 -16.02 10.88
N THR A 37 2.25 -14.98 10.05
CA THR A 37 1.78 -15.14 8.66
C THR A 37 2.75 -15.92 7.79
N GLN A 38 4.06 -15.77 7.98
CA GLN A 38 5.07 -16.50 7.22
C GLN A 38 5.06 -18.00 7.56
N GLU A 39 4.86 -18.34 8.83
CA GLU A 39 4.73 -19.74 9.29
C GLU A 39 3.47 -20.44 8.77
N ASN A 40 2.42 -19.69 8.46
CA ASN A 40 1.13 -20.23 8.01
C ASN A 40 0.90 -20.13 6.49
N SER A 41 1.85 -19.57 5.72
CA SER A 41 1.74 -19.39 4.27
C SER A 41 2.20 -20.64 3.51
N GLY A 42 1.33 -21.65 3.43
CA GLY A 42 1.59 -22.93 2.74
C GLY A 42 1.53 -22.89 1.21
N GLU A 43 1.58 -21.72 0.56
CA GLU A 43 1.53 -21.59 -0.90
C GLU A 43 2.62 -20.63 -1.40
N ASN A 44 3.05 -20.86 -2.64
CA ASN A 44 4.08 -20.13 -3.40
C ASN A 44 3.61 -18.69 -3.71
N ILE A 45 3.35 -17.91 -2.66
CA ILE A 45 2.87 -16.54 -2.69
C ILE A 45 4.10 -15.65 -2.90
N SER A 46 4.04 -14.79 -3.92
CA SER A 46 5.09 -13.80 -4.16
C SER A 46 5.35 -13.00 -2.89
N VAL A 47 6.62 -12.73 -2.60
CA VAL A 47 7.06 -11.97 -1.42
C VAL A 47 6.29 -10.65 -1.25
N MET A 48 5.99 -9.96 -2.35
CA MET A 48 5.22 -8.71 -2.33
C MET A 48 3.74 -8.91 -1.99
N ASP A 49 3.15 -10.06 -2.33
CA ASP A 49 1.77 -10.41 -1.95
C ASP A 49 1.66 -10.67 -0.45
N SER A 50 2.61 -11.40 0.09
CA SER A 50 2.70 -11.63 1.54
C SER A 50 2.87 -10.30 2.27
N LEU A 51 3.73 -9.41 1.77
CA LEU A 51 3.94 -8.08 2.34
C LEU A 51 2.67 -7.21 2.29
N THR A 52 1.96 -7.23 1.16
CA THR A 52 0.70 -6.49 0.97
C THR A 52 -0.37 -6.98 1.96
N ARG A 53 -0.58 -8.30 2.05
CA ARG A 53 -1.54 -8.92 2.97
C ARG A 53 -1.18 -8.65 4.44
N CYS A 54 0.10 -8.67 4.78
CA CYS A 54 0.57 -8.32 6.12
C CYS A 54 0.28 -6.86 6.45
N ALA A 55 0.62 -5.93 5.53
CA ALA A 55 0.35 -4.51 5.70
C ALA A 55 -1.15 -4.24 5.86
N GLU A 56 -2.01 -4.86 5.04
CA GLU A 56 -3.46 -4.78 5.16
C GLU A 56 -3.95 -5.27 6.53
N ARG A 57 -3.50 -6.45 6.96
CA ARG A 57 -3.93 -7.04 8.23
C ARG A 57 -3.51 -6.19 9.42
N LEU A 58 -2.30 -5.65 9.39
CA LEU A 58 -1.76 -4.78 10.43
C LEU A 58 -2.46 -3.43 10.49
N LEU A 59 -2.70 -2.81 9.34
CA LEU A 59 -3.47 -1.57 9.26
C LEU A 59 -4.89 -1.80 9.78
N ASN A 60 -5.55 -2.89 9.37
CA ASN A 60 -6.87 -3.23 9.89
C ASN A 60 -6.87 -3.43 11.42
N LEU A 61 -5.93 -4.20 11.98
CA LEU A 61 -5.82 -4.40 13.43
C LEU A 61 -5.57 -3.10 14.18
N HIS A 62 -4.70 -2.23 13.67
CA HIS A 62 -4.40 -0.96 14.33
C HIS A 62 -5.57 0.03 14.27
N LEU A 63 -6.34 0.00 13.19
CA LEU A 63 -7.44 0.92 12.96
C LEU A 63 -8.76 0.46 13.61
N GLN A 64 -8.90 -0.83 13.97
CA GLN A 64 -10.07 -1.37 14.69
C GLN A 64 -10.36 -0.66 16.03
N GLY A 65 -9.37 -0.01 16.66
CA GLY A 65 -9.56 0.80 17.87
C GLY A 65 -9.84 2.30 17.61
N ARG A 66 -9.67 2.77 16.36
CA ARG A 66 -9.85 4.17 15.96
C ARG A 66 -11.10 4.27 15.09
N ALA A 67 -12.27 4.39 15.73
CA ALA A 67 -13.62 4.37 15.13
C ALA A 67 -13.91 5.44 14.03
N ARG A 68 -12.91 6.20 13.57
CA ARG A 68 -13.03 7.24 12.53
C ARG A 68 -11.94 7.17 11.46
N CYS A 69 -11.07 6.16 11.50
CA CYS A 69 -10.01 6.00 10.52
C CYS A 69 -10.39 4.93 9.47
N GLY A 70 -10.49 5.34 8.21
CA GLY A 70 -10.77 4.44 7.09
C GLY A 70 -9.51 3.75 6.57
N PHE A 71 -9.66 2.53 6.06
CA PHE A 71 -8.60 1.82 5.36
C PHE A 71 -9.08 1.32 4.02
N GLN A 72 -8.27 1.49 2.98
CA GLN A 72 -8.53 0.93 1.67
C GLN A 72 -7.24 0.48 1.00
N HIS A 73 -7.30 -0.69 0.37
CA HIS A 73 -6.26 -1.15 -0.55
C HIS A 73 -6.67 -0.89 -2.01
N CYS A 74 -5.75 -0.27 -2.75
CA CYS A 74 -5.87 0.07 -4.16
C CYS A 74 -4.75 -0.63 -4.95
N ASP A 75 -5.02 -1.86 -5.37
CA ASP A 75 -4.09 -2.61 -6.23
C ASP A 75 -4.25 -2.25 -7.72
N PHE A 76 -3.12 -2.11 -8.41
CA PHE A 76 -3.03 -1.72 -9.83
C PHE A 76 -2.49 -2.81 -10.76
N ARG A 77 -2.17 -4.01 -10.27
CA ARG A 77 -1.50 -5.07 -11.08
C ARG A 77 -2.27 -5.47 -12.33
N ASP A 78 -3.60 -5.54 -12.23
CA ASP A 78 -4.47 -5.94 -13.35
C ASP A 78 -4.97 -4.75 -14.18
N GLN A 79 -4.43 -3.55 -13.93
CA GLN A 79 -4.86 -2.34 -14.62
C GLN A 79 -4.02 -2.09 -15.88
N HIS A 80 -4.61 -1.36 -16.82
CA HIS A 80 -3.87 -0.83 -17.96
C HIS A 80 -3.13 0.44 -17.52
N ASN A 81 -1.89 0.59 -17.99
CA ASN A 81 -1.09 1.81 -17.78
C ASN A 81 -1.61 2.96 -18.67
N ASP A 82 -2.83 3.38 -18.39
CA ASP A 82 -3.53 4.47 -19.05
C ASP A 82 -4.19 5.37 -17.97
N PRO A 83 -4.08 6.70 -18.10
CA PRO A 83 -4.56 7.63 -17.07
C PRO A 83 -6.05 7.47 -16.71
N LEU A 84 -6.91 7.06 -17.64
CA LEU A 84 -8.34 6.89 -17.39
C LEU A 84 -8.61 5.67 -16.51
N TRP A 85 -7.90 4.57 -16.74
CA TRP A 85 -8.00 3.35 -15.94
C TRP A 85 -7.43 3.56 -14.54
N ILE A 86 -6.27 4.21 -14.44
CA ILE A 86 -5.67 4.58 -13.15
C ILE A 86 -6.64 5.44 -12.34
N ARG A 87 -7.22 6.46 -12.98
CA ARG A 87 -8.20 7.35 -12.35
C ARG A 87 -9.45 6.59 -11.88
N SER A 88 -10.03 5.75 -12.73
CA SER A 88 -11.23 4.99 -12.40
C SER A 88 -11.00 4.12 -11.17
N ARG A 89 -9.90 3.35 -11.18
CA ARG A 89 -9.53 2.45 -10.08
C ARG A 89 -9.28 3.21 -8.77
N PHE A 90 -8.55 4.33 -8.85
CA PHE A 90 -8.28 5.16 -7.68
C PHE A 90 -9.56 5.77 -7.08
N LEU A 91 -10.45 6.31 -7.93
CA LEU A 91 -11.72 6.88 -7.47
C LEU A 91 -12.64 5.83 -6.86
N GLU A 92 -12.63 4.60 -7.38
CA GLU A 92 -13.32 3.48 -6.76
C GLU A 92 -12.81 3.19 -5.35
N ALA A 93 -11.49 3.14 -5.16
CA ALA A 93 -10.90 2.99 -3.83
C ALA A 93 -11.28 4.16 -2.90
N MET A 94 -11.25 5.40 -3.41
CA MET A 94 -11.64 6.59 -2.64
C MET A 94 -13.10 6.53 -2.14
N ARG A 95 -14.03 5.91 -2.89
CA ARG A 95 -15.41 5.73 -2.42
C ARG A 95 -15.49 4.90 -1.14
N GLY A 96 -14.63 3.89 -1.00
CA GLY A 96 -14.53 3.06 0.20
C GLY A 96 -14.09 3.83 1.45
N LEU A 97 -13.47 5.00 1.26
CA LEU A 97 -13.04 5.90 2.34
C LEU A 97 -14.03 7.05 2.61
N SER A 98 -15.16 7.08 1.92
CA SER A 98 -16.15 8.15 2.10
C SER A 98 -16.70 8.17 3.53
N GLY A 99 -16.77 9.37 4.12
CA GLY A 99 -17.23 9.56 5.51
C GLY A 99 -16.14 9.43 6.58
N CYS A 100 -14.95 8.95 6.23
CA CYS A 100 -13.81 8.92 7.14
C CYS A 100 -13.11 10.29 7.21
N ARG A 101 -12.73 10.71 8.42
CA ARG A 101 -11.96 11.96 8.61
C ARG A 101 -10.46 11.73 8.54
N ASP A 102 -10.02 10.58 9.01
CA ASP A 102 -8.66 10.11 8.84
C ASP A 102 -8.73 8.86 7.97
N ALA A 103 -7.81 8.67 7.03
CA ALA A 103 -7.79 7.46 6.24
C ALA A 103 -6.39 7.11 5.77
N VAL A 104 -6.17 5.80 5.64
CA VAL A 104 -4.96 5.26 5.03
C VAL A 104 -5.35 4.51 3.77
N MET A 105 -4.69 4.85 2.66
CA MET A 105 -4.79 4.12 1.41
C MET A 105 -3.46 3.43 1.12
N LEU A 106 -3.49 2.09 1.06
CA LEU A 106 -2.38 1.29 0.57
C LEU A 106 -2.48 1.16 -0.95
N ILE A 107 -1.43 1.54 -1.66
CA ILE A 107 -1.32 1.49 -3.11
C ILE A 107 -0.25 0.47 -3.45
N SER A 108 -0.59 -0.56 -4.23
CA SER A 108 0.36 -1.59 -4.67
C SER A 108 0.28 -1.83 -6.17
N GLY A 109 1.26 -2.57 -6.70
CA GLY A 109 1.21 -3.08 -8.07
C GLY A 109 1.57 -2.06 -9.14
N LEU A 110 2.03 -0.86 -8.76
CA LEU A 110 2.46 0.17 -9.71
C LEU A 110 3.67 -0.28 -10.53
N LYS A 111 4.55 -1.09 -9.95
CA LYS A 111 5.71 -1.64 -10.67
C LYS A 111 5.27 -2.57 -11.79
N ASP A 112 4.32 -3.46 -11.52
CA ASP A 112 3.79 -4.43 -12.50
C ASP A 112 2.97 -3.72 -13.58
N LEU A 113 2.22 -2.68 -13.20
CA LEU A 113 1.48 -1.80 -14.11
C LEU A 113 2.42 -1.17 -15.16
N VAL A 114 3.56 -0.63 -14.71
CA VAL A 114 4.50 0.10 -15.56
C VAL A 114 5.47 -0.83 -16.29
N CYS A 115 5.87 -1.92 -15.64
CA CYS A 115 6.81 -2.89 -16.14
C CYS A 115 6.22 -4.29 -16.01
N PRO A 116 5.44 -4.75 -17.01
CA PRO A 116 4.83 -6.07 -16.99
C PRO A 116 5.87 -7.16 -16.76
N PRO A 117 5.48 -8.28 -16.13
CA PRO A 117 6.38 -9.40 -15.88
C PRO A 117 7.06 -9.81 -17.17
N ARG A 118 8.38 -10.07 -17.11
CA ARG A 118 9.29 -10.39 -18.23
C ARG A 118 9.92 -9.20 -18.96
N ASN A 119 9.60 -7.95 -18.58
CA ASN A 119 10.28 -6.77 -19.11
C ASN A 119 11.38 -6.25 -18.16
N TYR A 120 12.37 -5.57 -18.74
CA TYR A 120 13.47 -4.96 -17.99
C TYR A 120 13.08 -3.59 -17.41
N TRP A 121 13.55 -3.32 -16.20
CA TRP A 121 13.47 -1.99 -15.60
C TRP A 121 14.43 -1.05 -16.32
N THR A 122 13.90 0.01 -16.94
CA THR A 122 14.69 1.02 -17.65
C THR A 122 14.46 2.41 -17.08
N LYS A 123 15.31 3.38 -17.44
CA LYS A 123 15.09 4.79 -17.09
C LYS A 123 13.79 5.36 -17.66
N ALA A 124 13.25 4.80 -18.75
CA ALA A 124 11.93 5.16 -19.24
C ALA A 124 10.83 4.66 -18.28
N ARG A 125 10.88 3.39 -17.88
CA ARG A 125 9.93 2.82 -16.91
C ARG A 125 9.99 3.50 -15.54
N GLN A 126 11.17 3.91 -15.09
CA GLN A 126 11.28 4.72 -13.87
C GLN A 126 10.54 6.05 -13.99
N ARG A 127 10.61 6.72 -15.15
CA ARG A 127 9.88 7.97 -15.40
C ARG A 127 8.37 7.72 -15.44
N ASP A 128 7.94 6.68 -16.14
CA ASP A 128 6.52 6.28 -16.19
C ASP A 128 5.98 6.00 -14.78
N TYR A 129 6.75 5.29 -13.94
CA TYR A 129 6.39 5.03 -12.55
C TYR A 129 6.20 6.31 -11.73
N ILE A 130 7.14 7.26 -11.84
CA ILE A 130 7.02 8.56 -11.16
C ILE A 130 5.81 9.34 -11.68
N GLN A 131 5.54 9.30 -12.98
CA GLN A 131 4.37 9.96 -13.58
C GLN A 131 3.05 9.38 -13.06
N VAL A 132 2.97 8.05 -12.92
CA VAL A 132 1.79 7.39 -12.36
C VAL A 132 1.61 7.76 -10.89
N GLN A 133 2.68 7.79 -10.09
CA GLN A 133 2.60 8.25 -8.70
C GLN A 133 2.10 9.70 -8.61
N GLN A 134 2.66 10.61 -9.42
CA GLN A 134 2.23 12.01 -9.46
C GLN A 134 0.78 12.16 -9.90
N LEU A 135 0.31 11.36 -10.86
CA LEU A 135 -1.09 11.33 -11.26
C LEU A 135 -1.99 10.94 -10.08
N ILE A 136 -1.62 9.90 -9.34
CA ILE A 136 -2.36 9.46 -8.16
C ILE A 136 -2.38 10.54 -7.07
N GLU A 137 -1.24 11.19 -6.82
CA GLU A 137 -1.15 12.29 -5.86
C GLU A 137 -2.04 13.48 -6.26
N GLN A 138 -2.06 13.83 -7.55
CA GLN A 138 -2.94 14.88 -8.07
C GLN A 138 -4.42 14.51 -7.95
N LEU A 139 -4.77 13.24 -8.20
CA LEU A 139 -6.12 12.74 -7.98
C LEU A 139 -6.50 12.81 -6.49
N ALA A 140 -5.62 12.38 -5.60
CA ALA A 140 -5.83 12.50 -4.16
C ALA A 140 -6.07 13.95 -3.75
N ALA A 141 -5.23 14.89 -4.20
CA ALA A 141 -5.38 16.31 -3.90
C ALA A 141 -6.70 16.91 -4.46
N SER A 142 -7.18 16.40 -5.59
CA SER A 142 -8.39 16.90 -6.24
C SER A 142 -9.69 16.33 -5.65
N TYR A 143 -9.67 15.08 -5.17
CA TYR A 143 -10.86 14.33 -4.76
C TYR A 143 -10.95 14.07 -3.26
N ALA A 144 -9.86 14.23 -2.50
CA ALA A 144 -9.93 14.15 -1.04
C ALA A 144 -10.74 15.34 -0.50
N PRO A 145 -11.80 15.11 0.30
CA PRO A 145 -12.52 16.18 0.98
C PRO A 145 -11.56 17.02 1.83
N ARG A 146 -11.77 18.35 1.90
CA ARG A 146 -10.90 19.28 2.66
C ARG A 146 -10.71 18.93 4.14
N ARG A 147 -11.59 18.13 4.71
CA ARG A 147 -11.56 17.69 6.12
C ARG A 147 -11.00 16.27 6.31
N MET A 148 -10.60 15.62 5.22
CA MET A 148 -10.02 14.28 5.22
C MET A 148 -8.51 14.38 5.29
N ASN A 149 -7.92 13.77 6.32
CA ASN A 149 -6.49 13.49 6.37
C ASN A 149 -6.25 12.14 5.68
N LEU A 150 -5.95 12.19 4.37
CA LEU A 150 -5.63 11.00 3.59
C LEU A 150 -4.12 10.79 3.60
N ARG A 151 -3.68 9.63 4.10
CA ARG A 151 -2.32 9.16 3.99
C ARG A 151 -2.24 8.05 2.95
N MET A 152 -1.41 8.25 1.93
CA MET A 152 -1.13 7.25 0.92
C MET A 152 0.19 6.57 1.20
N ILE A 153 0.22 5.27 0.92
CA ILE A 153 1.38 4.42 1.14
C ILE A 153 1.59 3.61 -0.14
N PHE A 154 2.78 3.68 -0.72
CA PHE A 154 3.11 2.98 -1.95
C PHE A 154 3.99 1.76 -1.66
N LEU A 155 3.64 0.62 -2.24
CA LEU A 155 4.33 -0.66 -2.13
C LEU A 155 4.67 -1.24 -3.52
#